data_AF-A0A5B9YJN6-F1
#
_entry.id   AF-A0A5B9YJN6-F1
#
_cell.length_a   1.000
_cell.length_b   1.000
_cell.length_c   1.000
_cell.angle_alpha   90.00
_cell.angle_beta   90.00
_cell.angle_gamma   90.00
#
_symmetry.space_group_name_H-M   'P 1'
#
loop_
_entity.id
_entity.type
_entity.pdbx_description
1 polymer ?
#
loop_
_entity_poly.entity_id
_entity_poly.type
_entity_poly.pdbx_seq_one_letter_code
_entity_poly.pdbx_strand_id
1 'polypeptide(L)'
;MSNIEQTLKNYPILQAEINRLKLELMRMDSEYMGITAIGADIKPSTSTNKVCSSVESECIHREEHKQYIQIMIQQKSLDLDIIDNALSVLTEEELQLITLRYFKKRKRDDVAELLEVSPRCVWSRTKDILNKLEPLIIM
;
A
#
# COMPACT_ATOMS: atom_id res chain seq x y z
N MET A 1 1.09 8.45 21.64
CA MET A 1 1.25 7.09 21.09
C MET A 1 2.59 7.08 20.36
N SER A 2 3.39 6.03 20.49
CA SER A 2 4.67 5.94 19.75
C SER A 2 4.38 5.89 18.25
N ASN A 3 5.21 6.55 17.44
CA ASN A 3 5.08 6.63 15.98
C ASN A 3 5.04 5.21 15.36
N ILE A 4 5.85 4.29 15.88
CA ILE A 4 5.90 2.87 15.45
C ILE A 4 4.57 2.15 15.65
N GLU A 5 3.87 2.39 16.77
CA GLU A 5 2.59 1.72 17.02
C GLU A 5 1.54 2.13 15.98
N GLN A 6 1.62 3.35 15.46
CA GLN A 6 0.73 3.81 14.40
C GLN A 6 1.12 3.18 13.06
N THR A 7 2.42 3.15 12.75
CA THR A 7 2.96 2.47 11.55
C THR A 7 2.53 1.01 11.49
N LEU A 8 2.69 0.26 12.59
CA LEU A 8 2.28 -1.15 12.66
C LEU A 8 0.76 -1.33 12.53
N LYS A 9 -0.07 -0.43 13.05
CA LYS A 9 -1.54 -0.49 12.86
C LYS A 9 -1.96 -0.18 11.42
N ASN A 10 -1.16 0.65 10.75
CA ASN A 10 -1.41 1.09 9.38
C ASN A 10 -0.86 0.11 8.35
N TYR A 11 0.00 -0.84 8.73
CA TYR A 11 0.57 -1.83 7.82
C TYR A 11 -0.47 -2.57 6.95
N PRO A 12 -1.59 -3.12 7.49
CA PRO A 12 -2.61 -3.74 6.64
C PRO A 12 -3.36 -2.75 5.74
N ILE A 13 -3.46 -1.49 6.17
CA ILE A 13 -4.08 -0.41 5.39
C ILE A 13 -3.17 -0.06 4.21
N LEU A 14 -1.86 0.06 4.44
CA LEU A 14 -0.86 0.33 3.41
C LEU A 14 -0.88 -0.76 2.33
N GLN A 15 -0.94 -2.03 2.73
CA GLN A 15 -1.13 -3.16 1.81
C GLN A 15 -2.39 -3.02 0.95
N ALA A 16 -3.52 -2.68 1.58
CA ALA A 16 -4.78 -2.49 0.86
C ALA A 16 -4.73 -1.29 -0.09
N GLU A 17 -4.07 -0.19 0.29
CA GLU A 17 -3.88 0.99 -0.55
C GLU A 17 -3.02 0.71 -1.77
N ILE A 18 -1.90 0.00 -1.62
CA ILE A 18 -1.04 -0.42 -2.74
C ILE A 18 -1.85 -1.28 -3.71
N ASN A 19 -2.61 -2.25 -3.19
CA ASN A 19 -3.45 -3.11 -4.02
C ASN A 19 -4.55 -2.32 -4.74
N ARG A 20 -5.18 -1.36 -4.06
CA ARG A 20 -6.17 -0.47 -4.68
C ARG A 20 -5.57 0.32 -5.84
N LEU A 21 -4.39 0.91 -5.67
CA LEU A 21 -3.70 1.67 -6.72
C LEU A 21 -3.29 0.77 -7.91
N LYS A 22 -2.84 -0.47 -7.65
CA LYS A 22 -2.55 -1.45 -8.71
C LYS A 22 -3.79 -1.80 -9.52
N LEU A 23 -4.94 -2.02 -8.86
CA LEU A 23 -6.22 -2.27 -9.54
C LEU A 23 -6.69 -1.06 -10.35
N GLU A 24 -6.42 0.15 -9.86
CA GLU A 24 -6.70 1.39 -10.58
C GLU A 24 -5.88 1.52 -11.86
N LEU A 25 -4.57 1.22 -11.82
CA LEU A 25 -3.74 1.14 -13.04
C LEU A 25 -4.27 0.09 -14.02
N MET A 26 -4.60 -1.11 -13.55
CA MET A 26 -5.16 -2.17 -14.40
C MET A 26 -6.45 -1.73 -15.09
N ARG A 27 -7.31 -1.00 -14.38
CA ARG A 27 -8.53 -0.42 -14.98
C ARG A 27 -8.18 0.57 -16.09
N MET A 28 -7.26 1.50 -15.84
CA MET A 28 -6.83 2.49 -16.84
C MET A 28 -6.20 1.84 -18.08
N ASP A 29 -5.47 0.73 -17.91
CA ASP A 29 -4.93 -0.04 -19.04
C ASP A 29 -6.02 -0.75 -19.84
N SER A 30 -7.03 -1.32 -19.16
CA SER A 30 -8.15 -1.98 -19.82
C SER A 30 -9.05 -1.02 -20.63
N GLU A 31 -9.29 0.18 -20.11
CA GLU A 31 -10.06 1.23 -20.81
C GLU A 31 -9.34 1.67 -22.10
N TYR A 32 -8.01 1.71 -22.10
CA TYR A 32 -7.21 2.03 -23.29
C TYR A 32 -7.37 1.00 -24.42
N MET A 33 -7.40 -0.29 -24.07
CA MET A 33 -7.62 -1.38 -25.04
C MET A 33 -9.05 -1.38 -25.61
N GLY A 34 -10.03 -0.94 -24.83
CA GLY A 34 -11.43 -0.81 -25.28
C GLY A 34 -11.66 0.33 -26.28
N ILE A 35 -10.95 1.46 -26.13
CA ILE A 35 -11.05 2.62 -27.03
C ILE A 35 -10.38 2.33 -28.38
N THR A 36 -9.25 1.62 -28.38
CA THR A 36 -8.54 1.24 -29.62
C THR A 36 -9.35 0.28 -30.50
N ALA A 37 -10.25 -0.52 -29.93
CA ALA A 37 -11.11 -1.44 -30.69
C ALA A 37 -12.25 -0.74 -31.46
N ILE A 38 -12.64 0.49 -31.10
CA ILE A 38 -13.80 1.20 -31.69
C ILE A 38 -13.38 2.20 -32.79
N GLY A 39 -12.07 2.49 -32.93
CA GLY A 39 -11.58 3.58 -33.79
C GLY A 39 -11.11 3.21 -35.21
N ALA A 40 -11.11 1.94 -35.61
CA ALA A 40 -10.41 1.52 -36.84
C ALA A 40 -11.18 1.77 -38.16
N ASP A 41 -12.46 2.16 -38.14
CA ASP A 41 -13.31 2.26 -39.34
C ASP A 41 -13.74 3.70 -39.74
N ILE A 42 -13.17 4.75 -39.15
CA ILE A 42 -13.52 6.12 -39.52
C ILE A 42 -12.58 6.62 -40.63
N LYS A 43 -13.05 6.56 -41.89
CA LYS A 43 -12.38 7.20 -43.04
C LYS A 43 -12.21 8.71 -42.78
N PRO A 44 -11.00 9.26 -42.95
CA PRO A 44 -10.77 10.69 -42.72
C PRO A 44 -11.38 11.51 -43.85
N SER A 45 -12.47 12.24 -43.56
CA SER A 45 -12.88 13.36 -44.41
C SER A 45 -12.40 14.66 -43.80
N THR A 46 -11.59 15.38 -44.58
CA THR A 46 -11.28 16.82 -44.51
C THR A 46 -10.16 17.31 -43.57
N SER A 47 -9.23 18.05 -44.20
CA SER A 47 -8.14 18.83 -43.62
C SER A 47 -8.63 19.79 -42.54
N THR A 48 -8.35 19.51 -41.26
CA THR A 48 -8.42 20.52 -40.20
C THR A 48 -7.36 20.24 -39.14
N ASN A 49 -6.25 20.99 -39.16
CA ASN A 49 -5.16 21.00 -38.17
C ASN A 49 -5.57 21.48 -36.75
N LYS A 50 -6.85 21.34 -36.38
CA LYS A 50 -7.41 21.77 -35.09
C LYS A 50 -7.91 20.59 -34.24
N VAL A 51 -7.88 19.37 -34.77
CA VAL A 51 -8.29 18.14 -34.09
C VAL A 51 -7.16 17.57 -33.22
N CYS A 52 -5.90 17.96 -33.44
CA CYS A 52 -4.75 17.54 -32.63
C CYS A 52 -4.87 17.95 -31.15
N SER A 53 -5.37 19.14 -30.81
CA SER A 53 -5.13 19.66 -29.46
C SER A 53 -5.92 18.97 -28.34
N SER A 54 -7.15 18.50 -28.60
CA SER A 54 -7.98 17.92 -27.53
C SER A 54 -7.61 16.47 -27.24
N VAL A 55 -7.38 15.67 -28.28
CA VAL A 55 -7.04 14.25 -28.14
C VAL A 55 -5.62 14.09 -27.62
N GLU A 56 -4.66 14.87 -28.13
CA GLU A 56 -3.27 14.83 -27.64
C GLU A 56 -3.18 15.29 -26.19
N SER A 57 -3.89 16.36 -25.80
CA SER A 57 -3.92 16.82 -24.41
C SER A 57 -4.55 15.77 -23.48
N GLU A 58 -5.63 15.11 -23.91
CA GLU A 58 -6.25 14.04 -23.15
C GLU A 58 -5.31 12.83 -22.99
N CYS A 59 -4.59 12.44 -24.05
CA CYS A 59 -3.56 11.40 -23.99
C CYS A 59 -2.43 11.77 -23.02
N ILE A 60 -1.94 13.01 -23.07
CA ILE A 60 -0.88 13.51 -22.17
C ILE A 60 -1.36 13.46 -20.72
N HIS A 61 -2.53 14.02 -20.40
CA HIS A 61 -3.04 14.04 -19.03
C HIS A 61 -3.29 12.65 -18.44
N ARG A 62 -3.75 11.70 -19.26
CA ARG A 62 -3.94 10.31 -18.84
C ARG A 62 -2.61 9.62 -18.55
N GLU A 63 -1.58 9.87 -19.37
CA GLU A 63 -0.24 9.31 -19.16
C GLU A 63 0.43 9.91 -17.91
N GLU A 64 0.33 11.23 -17.71
CA GLU A 64 0.78 11.90 -16.48
C GLU A 64 0.11 11.31 -15.23
N HIS A 65 -1.20 11.02 -15.31
CA HIS A 65 -1.92 10.41 -14.20
C HIS A 65 -1.45 8.98 -13.91
N LYS A 66 -1.20 8.16 -14.94
CA LYS A 66 -0.62 6.82 -14.76
C LYS A 66 0.75 6.88 -14.08
N GLN A 67 1.61 7.76 -14.56
CA GLN A 67 2.95 7.95 -13.97
C GLN A 67 2.86 8.38 -12.50
N TYR A 68 1.94 9.29 -12.17
CA TYR A 68 1.68 9.68 -10.79
C TYR A 68 1.29 8.49 -9.92
N ILE A 69 0.34 7.65 -10.35
CA ILE A 69 -0.08 6.47 -9.60
C ILE A 69 1.07 5.46 -9.44
N GLN A 70 1.89 5.26 -10.48
CA GLN A 70 3.06 4.39 -10.42
C GLN A 70 4.07 4.87 -9.35
N ILE A 71 4.37 6.17 -9.33
CA ILE A 71 5.25 6.76 -8.31
C ILE A 71 4.67 6.54 -6.91
N MET A 72 3.35 6.75 -6.73
CA MET A 72 2.67 6.52 -5.46
C MET A 72 2.75 5.06 -5.00
N ILE A 73 2.59 4.10 -5.92
CA ILE A 73 2.77 2.68 -5.62
C ILE A 73 4.20 2.39 -5.20
N GLN A 74 5.19 2.93 -5.91
CA GLN A 74 6.61 2.71 -5.60
C GLN A 74 6.97 3.22 -4.21
N GLN A 75 6.58 4.46 -3.88
CA GLN A 75 6.84 5.04 -2.55
C GLN A 75 6.20 4.20 -1.44
N LYS A 76 4.92 3.85 -1.58
CA LYS A 76 4.21 3.04 -0.59
C LYS A 76 4.76 1.63 -0.46
N SER A 77 5.22 1.03 -1.57
CA SER A 77 5.84 -0.30 -1.55
C SER A 77 7.18 -0.26 -0.83
N LEU A 78 7.97 0.80 -1.02
CA LEU A 78 9.22 1.00 -0.30
C LEU A 78 8.98 1.17 1.21
N ASP A 79 7.98 1.94 1.61
CA ASP A 79 7.58 2.06 3.02
C ASP A 79 7.18 0.69 3.61
N LEU A 80 6.46 -0.12 2.82
CA LEU A 80 6.07 -1.47 3.21
C LEU A 80 7.27 -2.40 3.35
N ASP A 81 8.22 -2.34 2.41
CA ASP A 81 9.43 -3.15 2.41
C ASP A 81 10.33 -2.83 3.63
N ILE A 82 10.39 -1.56 4.05
CA ILE A 82 11.07 -1.15 5.29
C ILE A 82 10.44 -1.83 6.50
N ILE A 83 9.10 -1.84 6.57
CA ILE A 83 8.38 -2.49 7.67
C ILE A 83 8.60 -4.01 7.63
N ASP A 84 8.50 -4.64 6.46
CA ASP A 84 8.70 -6.08 6.31
C ASP A 84 10.12 -6.49 6.70
N ASN A 85 11.13 -5.71 6.30
CA ASN A 85 12.51 -5.92 6.73
C ASN A 85 12.64 -5.82 8.27
N ALA A 86 12.06 -4.78 8.88
CA ALA A 86 12.08 -4.64 10.33
C ALA A 86 11.41 -5.85 11.04
N LEU A 87 10.28 -6.33 10.51
CA LEU A 87 9.57 -7.50 11.04
C LEU A 87 10.36 -8.80 10.88
N SER A 88 11.24 -8.91 9.88
CA SER A 88 12.05 -10.12 9.62
C SER A 88 13.06 -10.44 10.73
N VAL A 89 13.40 -9.45 11.57
CA VAL A 89 14.31 -9.62 12.73
C VAL A 89 13.59 -10.26 13.92
N LEU A 90 12.26 -10.27 13.92
CA LEU A 90 11.47 -10.83 15.01
C LEU A 90 11.46 -12.36 14.97
N THR A 91 11.44 -12.96 16.15
CA THR A 91 11.13 -14.39 16.28
C THR A 91 9.66 -14.66 15.93
N GLU A 92 9.32 -15.91 15.61
CA GLU A 92 7.96 -16.31 15.25
C GLU A 92 6.93 -15.94 16.33
N GLU A 93 7.28 -16.13 17.61
CA GLU A 93 6.40 -15.76 18.73
C GLU A 93 6.20 -14.23 18.83
N GLU A 94 7.26 -13.45 18.61
CA GLU A 94 7.19 -11.99 18.63
C GLU A 94 6.34 -11.48 17.47
N LEU A 95 6.51 -12.04 16.28
CA LEU A 95 5.72 -11.73 15.10
C LEU A 95 4.24 -12.08 15.31
N GLN A 96 3.95 -13.23 15.93
CA GLN A 96 2.58 -13.63 16.28
C GLN A 96 1.94 -12.62 17.23
N LEU A 97 2.66 -12.18 18.25
CA LEU A 97 2.18 -11.19 19.20
C LEU A 97 1.87 -9.84 18.52
N ILE A 98 2.78 -9.34 17.68
CA ILE A 98 2.58 -8.09 16.91
C ILE A 98 1.39 -8.21 15.95
N THR A 99 1.28 -9.35 15.26
CA THR A 99 0.18 -9.60 14.32
C THR A 99 -1.18 -9.54 15.03
N LEU A 100 -1.32 -10.21 16.18
CA LEU A 100 -2.56 -10.17 16.95
C LEU A 100 -2.88 -8.76 17.45
N ARG A 101 -1.87 -8.06 17.97
CA ARG A 101 -2.02 -6.75 18.61
C ARG A 101 -2.28 -5.62 17.62
N TYR A 102 -1.52 -5.54 16.54
CA TYR A 102 -1.49 -4.37 15.65
C TYR A 102 -2.16 -4.64 14.31
N PHE A 103 -1.95 -5.81 13.69
CA PHE A 103 -2.56 -6.11 12.39
C PHE A 103 -4.03 -6.50 12.54
N LYS A 104 -4.33 -7.36 13.52
CA LYS A 104 -5.71 -7.78 13.85
C LYS A 104 -6.39 -6.87 14.88
N LYS A 105 -5.68 -5.86 15.41
CA LYS A 105 -6.20 -4.84 16.34
C LYS A 105 -6.89 -5.42 17.58
N ARG A 106 -6.47 -6.59 18.06
CA ARG A 106 -7.01 -7.24 19.27
C ARG A 106 -6.62 -6.46 20.53
N LYS A 107 -7.46 -6.50 21.57
CA LYS A 107 -7.12 -5.88 22.87
C LYS A 107 -6.04 -6.70 23.57
N ARG A 108 -5.35 -6.10 24.55
CA ARG A 108 -4.26 -6.79 25.26
C ARG A 108 -4.76 -8.02 25.99
N ASP A 109 -5.94 -7.90 26.59
CA ASP A 109 -6.56 -8.98 27.36
C ASP A 109 -6.93 -10.16 26.46
N ASP A 110 -7.55 -9.89 25.29
CA ASP A 110 -7.84 -10.93 24.29
C ASP A 110 -6.56 -11.65 23.82
N VAL A 111 -5.47 -10.91 23.63
CA VAL A 111 -4.18 -11.50 23.21
C VAL A 111 -3.54 -12.32 24.34
N ALA A 112 -3.68 -11.86 25.58
CA ALA A 112 -3.20 -12.58 26.76
C ALA A 112 -3.93 -13.92 26.91
N GLU A 113 -5.24 -13.95 26.71
CA GLU A 113 -6.06 -15.16 26.71
C GLU A 113 -5.67 -16.11 25.57
N LEU A 114 -5.53 -15.59 24.34
CA LEU A 114 -5.16 -16.40 23.17
C LEU A 114 -3.77 -17.04 23.25
N LEU A 115 -2.84 -16.39 23.98
CA LEU A 115 -1.47 -16.85 24.15
C LEU A 115 -1.25 -17.53 25.51
N GLU A 116 -2.29 -17.70 26.32
CA GLU A 116 -2.24 -18.27 27.67
C GLU A 116 -1.18 -17.61 28.59
N VAL A 117 -0.97 -16.30 28.43
CA VAL A 117 -0.02 -15.51 29.22
C VAL A 117 -0.72 -14.41 30.00
N SER A 118 -0.04 -13.84 31.01
CA SER A 118 -0.59 -12.69 31.72
C SER A 118 -0.60 -11.42 30.85
N PRO A 119 -1.59 -10.51 31.01
CA PRO A 119 -1.62 -9.22 30.30
C PRO A 119 -0.37 -8.37 30.54
N ARG A 120 0.27 -8.52 31.71
CA ARG A 120 1.55 -7.87 32.03
C ARG A 120 2.68 -8.38 31.15
N CYS A 121 2.73 -9.68 30.89
CA CYS A 121 3.70 -10.29 29.99
C CYS A 121 3.52 -9.76 28.55
N VAL A 122 2.28 -9.69 28.07
CA VAL A 122 1.95 -9.08 26.77
C VAL A 122 2.48 -7.66 26.67
N TRP A 123 2.25 -6.83 27.70
CA TRP A 123 2.76 -5.45 27.72
C TRP A 123 4.29 -5.38 27.65
N SER A 124 4.99 -6.16 28.48
CA SER A 124 6.45 -6.17 28.51
C SER A 124 7.02 -6.62 27.16
N ARG A 125 6.58 -7.78 26.66
CA ARG A 125 7.03 -8.32 25.37
C ARG A 125 6.73 -7.35 24.22
N THR A 126 5.54 -6.73 24.20
CA THR A 126 5.22 -5.73 23.19
C THR A 126 6.21 -4.56 23.24
N LYS A 127 6.53 -4.05 24.43
CA LYS A 127 7.47 -2.94 24.59
C LYS A 127 8.86 -3.31 24.10
N ASP A 128 9.34 -4.49 24.45
CA ASP A 128 10.66 -4.98 24.03
C ASP A 128 10.74 -5.12 22.51
N ILE A 129 9.68 -5.64 21.87
CA ILE A 129 9.59 -5.72 20.41
C ILE A 129 9.58 -4.33 19.78
N LEU A 130 8.79 -3.39 20.29
CA LEU A 130 8.77 -2.02 19.75
C LEU A 130 10.13 -1.35 19.82
N ASN A 131 10.88 -1.53 20.92
CA ASN A 131 12.23 -1.00 21.05
C ASN A 131 13.21 -1.63 20.06
N LYS A 132 13.04 -2.92 19.70
CA LYS A 132 13.83 -3.58 18.65
C LYS A 132 13.53 -3.01 17.26
N LEU A 133 12.27 -2.70 16.99
CA LEU A 133 11.82 -2.20 15.68
C LEU A 133 12.07 -0.70 15.48
N GLU A 134 12.11 0.09 16.56
CA GLU A 134 12.31 1.55 16.54
C GLU A 134 13.46 2.01 15.64
N PRO A 135 14.70 1.51 15.80
CA PRO A 135 15.83 1.96 14.97
C PRO A 135 15.76 1.52 13.50
N LEU A 136 14.88 0.57 13.15
CA LEU A 136 14.75 0.05 11.78
C LEU A 136 13.67 0.78 10.98
N ILE A 137 12.64 1.29 11.67
CA ILE A 137 11.47 1.93 11.04
C ILE A 137 11.58 3.46 11.09
N ILE A 138 12.13 4.01 12.17
CA ILE A 138 12.37 5.46 12.31
C ILE A 138 13.85 5.70 12.03
N MET A 139 14.16 6.20 10.84
CA MET A 139 15.47 6.78 10.51
C MET A 139 15.54 8.25 10.93
#